data_AF-A0A2G1XMZ9-F1
#
_entry.id   AF-A0A2G1XMZ9-F1
#
_cell.length_a   1.000
_cell.length_b   1.000
_cell.length_c   1.000
_cell.angle_alpha   90.00
_cell.angle_beta   90.00
_cell.angle_gamma   90.00
#
_symmetry.space_group_name_H-M   'P 1'
#
loop_
_entity.id
_entity.type
_entity.pdbx_description
1 polymer ?
#
loop_
_entity_poly.entity_id
_entity_poly.type
_entity_poly.pdbx_seq_one_letter_code
_entity_poly.pdbx_strand_id
1 'polypeptide(L)'
;MTVRALWLLVAVNALVLALLGVCSALTGPFERAARQAVYGAEVKVAVHSDVQEVVLTGGGASGQPLSLFLDGRLRVSGNDDCRYHEALVHPAMAGPHRRVLVLGGGDGLAVREVLRYPDVASVTVVEEDAAVLRLARADRDLVALNGAAYRDPRVRVVTADAFDWLRSSRGQEAGPYDVVVSDLPDPGVTPSAKLYSQEFYGLVTRSLAPGGRLAIHGGDLSARPHTFWTVDATVRSVGLATEPYRVMAPPARDTRRQDWGLLLASRSPAPLRLPEARPALRTLTPHRLRRLAWAAERGRQPSPPPSTLMHPRYGEP
;
A
#
# COMPACT_ATOMS: atom_id res chain seq x y z
N MET A 1 -45.84 36.00 -24.74
CA MET A 1 -45.75 35.40 -23.38
C MET A 1 -46.68 36.17 -22.45
N THR A 2 -47.48 35.49 -21.64
CA THR A 2 -48.35 36.17 -20.67
C THR A 2 -47.52 36.63 -19.46
N VAL A 3 -47.90 37.75 -18.83
CA VAL A 3 -47.23 38.29 -17.63
C VAL A 3 -47.12 37.21 -16.53
N ARG A 4 -48.12 36.32 -16.43
CA ARG A 4 -48.12 35.18 -15.50
C ARG A 4 -47.02 34.15 -15.79
N ALA A 5 -46.75 33.86 -17.06
CA ALA A 5 -45.68 32.94 -17.45
C ALA A 5 -44.29 33.52 -17.15
N LEU A 6 -44.13 34.84 -17.28
CA LEU A 6 -42.88 35.52 -16.92
C LEU A 6 -42.61 35.47 -15.41
N TRP A 7 -43.62 35.78 -14.59
CA TRP A 7 -43.48 35.70 -13.12
C TRP A 7 -43.24 34.27 -12.62
N LEU A 8 -43.87 33.27 -13.24
CA LEU A 8 -43.60 31.86 -12.93
C LEU A 8 -42.14 31.50 -13.22
N LEU A 9 -41.62 31.91 -14.39
CA LEU A 9 -40.22 31.65 -14.78
C LEU A 9 -39.23 32.31 -13.80
N VAL A 10 -39.51 33.55 -13.38
CA VAL A 10 -38.68 34.27 -12.40
C VAL A 10 -38.72 33.57 -11.04
N ALA A 11 -39.90 33.16 -10.57
CA ALA A 11 -40.05 32.46 -9.30
C ALA A 11 -39.32 31.09 -9.30
N VAL A 12 -39.41 30.33 -10.39
CA VAL A 12 -38.71 29.05 -10.54
C VAL A 12 -37.20 29.26 -10.56
N ASN A 13 -36.69 30.24 -11.31
CA ASN A 13 -35.25 30.52 -11.32
C ASN A 13 -34.74 31.01 -9.96
N ALA A 14 -35.49 31.86 -9.27
CA ALA A 14 -35.15 32.30 -7.92
C ALA A 14 -35.10 31.12 -6.93
N LEU A 15 -36.04 30.17 -7.04
CA LEU A 15 -36.04 28.95 -6.25
C LEU A 15 -34.83 28.07 -6.55
N VAL A 16 -34.47 27.87 -7.82
CA VAL A 16 -33.29 27.09 -8.22
C VAL A 16 -32.01 27.73 -7.68
N LEU A 17 -31.86 29.05 -7.81
CA LEU A 17 -30.71 29.78 -7.28
C LEU A 17 -30.63 29.71 -5.75
N ALA A 18 -31.77 29.81 -5.06
CA ALA A 18 -31.82 29.64 -3.61
C ALA A 18 -31.42 28.20 -3.21
N LEU A 19 -31.89 27.18 -3.94
CA LEU A 19 -31.53 25.79 -3.68
C LEU A 19 -30.04 25.55 -3.89
N LEU A 20 -29.47 26.06 -4.99
CA LEU A 20 -28.03 25.97 -5.27
C LEU A 20 -27.21 26.72 -4.21
N GLY A 21 -27.67 27.89 -3.77
CA GLY A 21 -27.04 28.66 -2.70
C GLY A 21 -27.04 27.91 -1.37
N VAL A 22 -28.15 27.28 -1.00
CA VAL A 22 -28.27 26.44 0.20
C VAL A 22 -27.38 25.20 0.08
N CYS A 23 -27.39 24.49 -1.04
CA CYS A 23 -26.51 23.34 -1.27
C CYS A 23 -25.03 23.74 -1.16
N SER A 24 -24.63 24.86 -1.77
CA SER A 24 -23.27 25.38 -1.67
C SER A 24 -22.88 25.73 -0.22
N ALA A 25 -23.78 26.40 0.51
CA ALA A 25 -23.56 26.74 1.92
C ALA A 25 -23.47 25.50 2.83
N LEU A 26 -24.22 24.44 2.54
CA LEU A 26 -24.23 23.18 3.29
C LEU A 26 -23.08 22.23 2.91
N THR A 27 -22.38 22.48 1.80
CA THR A 27 -21.30 21.60 1.32
C THR A 27 -20.16 21.51 2.34
N GLY A 28 -19.70 22.65 2.86
CA GLY A 28 -18.58 22.68 3.83
C GLY A 28 -18.89 21.97 5.17
N PRO A 29 -20.02 22.26 5.84
CA PRO A 29 -20.45 21.52 7.03
C PRO A 29 -20.60 20.01 6.80
N PHE A 30 -21.18 19.61 5.66
CA PHE A 30 -21.35 18.20 5.32
C PHE A 30 -19.99 17.52 5.09
N GLU A 31 -19.09 18.14 4.34
CA GLU A 31 -17.74 17.63 4.09
C GLU A 31 -16.95 17.47 5.39
N ARG A 32 -17.02 18.45 6.30
CA ARG A 32 -16.39 18.34 7.63
C ARG A 32 -16.99 17.21 8.46
N ALA A 33 -18.31 17.06 8.48
CA ALA A 33 -18.98 15.99 9.19
C ALA A 33 -18.62 14.59 8.64
N ALA A 34 -18.60 14.45 7.30
CA ALA A 34 -18.18 13.22 6.63
C ALA A 34 -16.71 12.89 6.92
N ARG A 35 -15.80 13.88 6.84
CA ARG A 35 -14.39 13.72 7.18
C ARG A 35 -14.20 13.35 8.65
N GLN A 36 -14.94 13.96 9.56
CA GLN A 36 -14.85 13.63 10.99
C GLN A 36 -15.35 12.21 11.29
N ALA A 37 -16.36 11.74 10.55
CA ALA A 37 -16.85 10.36 10.64
C ALA A 37 -15.80 9.34 10.16
N VAL A 38 -15.12 9.60 9.05
CA VAL A 38 -14.11 8.69 8.46
C VAL A 38 -12.76 8.77 9.18
N TYR A 39 -12.25 9.98 9.42
CA TYR A 39 -10.88 10.25 9.85
C TYR A 39 -10.74 10.59 11.34
N GLY A 40 -11.84 11.00 12.00
CA GLY A 40 -11.82 11.53 13.37
C GLY A 40 -11.65 13.06 13.45
N ALA A 41 -11.54 13.57 14.67
CA ALA A 41 -11.64 15.02 14.94
C ALA A 41 -10.37 15.83 14.64
N GLU A 42 -9.22 15.17 14.40
CA GLU A 42 -7.90 15.83 14.35
C GLU A 42 -7.20 15.61 13.02
N VAL A 43 -7.81 16.10 11.95
CA VAL A 43 -7.19 16.12 10.62
C VAL A 43 -6.08 17.17 10.62
N LYS A 44 -4.82 16.69 10.52
CA LYS A 44 -3.61 17.51 10.43
C LYS A 44 -3.35 17.96 9.00
N VAL A 45 -3.51 17.03 8.06
CA VAL A 45 -3.37 17.27 6.62
C VAL A 45 -4.51 16.56 5.91
N ALA A 46 -5.13 17.22 4.94
CA ALA A 46 -6.00 16.58 3.95
C ALA A 46 -5.68 17.22 2.59
N VAL A 47 -5.17 16.42 1.67
CA VAL A 47 -4.80 16.85 0.32
C VAL A 47 -5.40 15.86 -0.67
N HIS A 48 -6.00 16.36 -1.73
CA HIS A 48 -6.37 15.56 -2.88
C HIS A 48 -5.24 15.70 -3.92
N SER A 49 -4.54 14.61 -4.23
CA SER A 49 -3.53 14.57 -5.29
C SER A 49 -4.19 14.19 -6.62
N ASP A 50 -3.41 14.15 -7.71
CA ASP A 50 -3.87 13.62 -8.99
C ASP A 50 -4.11 12.10 -8.96
N VAL A 51 -3.70 11.42 -7.88
CA VAL A 51 -3.77 9.96 -7.71
C VAL A 51 -4.89 9.57 -6.73
N GLN A 52 -4.93 10.19 -5.55
CA GLN A 52 -5.80 9.79 -4.43
C GLN A 52 -5.97 10.91 -3.39
N GLU A 53 -6.92 10.74 -2.47
CA GLU A 53 -7.00 11.55 -1.25
C GLU A 53 -5.98 11.07 -0.21
N VAL A 54 -5.17 11.99 0.31
CA VAL A 54 -4.15 11.75 1.34
C VAL A 54 -4.49 12.52 2.60
N VAL A 55 -4.78 11.80 3.69
CA VAL A 55 -5.17 12.40 4.97
C VAL A 55 -4.24 11.93 6.09
N LEU A 56 -3.66 12.87 6.83
CA LEU A 56 -2.94 12.62 8.07
C LEU A 56 -3.76 13.11 9.25
N THR A 57 -3.89 12.27 10.28
CA THR A 57 -4.54 12.63 11.54
C THR A 57 -3.66 12.35 12.76
N GLY A 58 -3.95 13.03 13.87
CA GLY A 58 -3.20 12.90 15.12
C GLY A 58 -1.80 13.51 15.06
N GLY A 59 -0.86 12.93 15.81
CA GLY A 59 0.54 13.36 15.88
C GLY A 59 0.90 14.05 17.19
N GLY A 60 2.15 14.50 17.29
CA GLY A 60 2.71 14.97 18.57
C GLY A 60 1.99 16.18 19.18
N ALA A 61 1.35 17.01 18.34
CA ALA A 61 0.57 18.17 18.81
C ALA A 61 -0.75 17.78 19.48
N SER A 62 -1.29 16.59 19.18
CA SER A 62 -2.58 16.16 19.68
C SER A 62 -2.52 15.04 20.73
N GLY A 63 -1.32 14.49 20.95
CA GLY A 63 -1.11 13.38 21.88
C GLY A 63 -1.68 12.04 21.37
N GLN A 64 -2.27 12.01 20.18
CA GLN A 64 -2.75 10.80 19.52
C GLN A 64 -1.69 10.23 18.56
N PRO A 65 -1.67 8.91 18.35
CA PRO A 65 -0.79 8.30 17.35
C PRO A 65 -1.10 8.82 15.95
N LEU A 66 -0.06 9.04 15.15
CA LEU A 66 -0.21 9.46 13.76
C LEU A 66 -0.95 8.39 12.96
N SER A 67 -1.94 8.77 12.16
CA SER A 67 -2.58 7.88 11.20
C SER A 67 -2.53 8.46 9.79
N LEU A 68 -2.15 7.65 8.80
CA LEU A 68 -2.20 7.99 7.38
C LEU A 68 -3.34 7.22 6.72
N PHE A 69 -4.21 7.94 6.05
CA PHE A 69 -5.28 7.40 5.24
C PHE A 69 -5.05 7.76 3.78
N LEU A 70 -5.27 6.78 2.90
CA LEU A 70 -5.30 6.95 1.46
C LEU A 70 -6.69 6.53 0.96
N ASP A 71 -7.42 7.42 0.29
CA ASP A 71 -8.82 7.24 -0.13
C ASP A 71 -9.72 6.68 0.98
N GLY A 72 -9.66 7.29 2.16
CA GLY A 72 -10.48 6.86 3.31
C GLY A 72 -9.97 5.60 4.03
N ARG A 73 -8.95 4.91 3.51
CA ARG A 73 -8.45 3.65 4.09
C ARG A 73 -7.21 3.87 4.94
N LEU A 74 -7.23 3.36 6.17
CA LEU A 74 -6.08 3.40 7.07
C LEU A 74 -4.92 2.59 6.48
N ARG A 75 -3.80 3.25 6.18
CA ARG A 75 -2.57 2.63 5.68
C ARG A 75 -1.50 2.53 6.75
N VAL A 76 -1.34 3.58 7.54
CA VAL A 76 -0.37 3.63 8.63
C VAL A 76 -1.08 4.01 9.92
N SER A 77 -0.74 3.32 11.01
CA SER A 77 -1.07 3.73 12.36
C SER A 77 0.19 3.70 13.22
N GLY A 78 0.58 4.83 13.81
CA GLY A 78 1.78 4.97 14.62
C GLY A 78 1.83 4.06 15.85
N ASN A 79 0.69 3.51 16.30
CA ASN A 79 0.65 2.55 17.40
C ASN A 79 1.03 1.12 16.99
N ASP A 80 0.92 0.77 15.70
CA ASP A 80 1.13 -0.59 15.22
C ASP A 80 1.94 -0.65 13.90
N ASP A 81 2.65 0.43 13.60
CA ASP A 81 3.36 0.66 12.34
C ASP A 81 4.36 -0.47 12.03
N CYS A 82 5.01 -1.01 13.08
CA CYS A 82 6.07 -1.99 12.94
C CYS A 82 5.57 -3.39 12.55
N ARG A 83 4.35 -3.81 12.92
CA ARG A 83 3.93 -5.21 12.71
C ARG A 83 3.89 -5.59 11.23
N TYR A 84 3.28 -4.72 10.43
CA TYR A 84 3.14 -4.94 9.00
C TYR A 84 4.47 -4.84 8.27
N HIS A 85 5.21 -3.76 8.47
CA HIS A 85 6.47 -3.53 7.75
C HIS A 85 7.55 -4.54 8.17
N GLU A 86 7.58 -4.96 9.44
CA GLU A 86 8.47 -6.05 9.86
C GLU A 86 8.13 -7.36 9.13
N ALA A 87 6.83 -7.67 9.04
CA ALA A 87 6.35 -8.88 8.38
C ALA A 87 6.59 -8.85 6.86
N LEU A 88 6.36 -7.71 6.22
CA LEU A 88 6.55 -7.53 4.77
C LEU A 88 8.03 -7.59 4.38
N VAL A 89 8.92 -6.91 5.11
CA VAL A 89 10.31 -6.71 4.70
C VAL A 89 11.21 -7.86 5.14
N HIS A 90 11.26 -8.19 6.43
CA HIS A 90 12.35 -9.01 6.97
C HIS A 90 12.44 -10.44 6.41
N PRO A 91 11.33 -11.15 6.09
CA PRO A 91 11.44 -12.47 5.46
C PRO A 91 12.12 -12.44 4.07
N ALA A 92 11.90 -11.38 3.29
CA ALA A 92 12.56 -11.21 1.99
C ALA A 92 14.05 -10.90 2.15
N MET A 93 14.45 -10.24 3.24
CA MET A 93 15.86 -9.94 3.53
C MET A 93 16.69 -11.17 3.95
N ALA A 94 16.09 -12.36 4.11
CA ALA A 94 16.83 -13.57 4.52
C ALA A 94 17.64 -14.25 3.39
N GLY A 95 17.67 -13.65 2.20
CA GLY A 95 18.57 -13.97 1.10
C GLY A 95 19.56 -12.83 0.82
N PRO A 96 20.16 -12.77 -0.38
CA PRO A 96 20.83 -11.56 -0.86
C PRO A 96 19.89 -10.35 -0.73
N HIS A 97 20.43 -9.20 -0.33
CA HIS A 97 19.62 -8.00 -0.12
C HIS A 97 20.41 -6.69 -0.26
N ARG A 98 21.48 -6.68 -1.08
CA ARG A 98 22.29 -5.47 -1.27
C ARG A 98 21.55 -4.40 -2.07
N ARG A 99 20.80 -4.81 -3.09
CA ARG A 99 20.02 -3.90 -3.94
C ARG A 99 18.54 -4.17 -3.74
N VAL A 100 17.81 -3.19 -3.22
CA VAL A 100 16.38 -3.31 -2.90
C VAL A 100 15.57 -2.35 -3.76
N LEU A 101 14.46 -2.83 -4.31
CA LEU A 101 13.44 -2.04 -5.00
C LEU A 101 12.16 -2.07 -4.16
N VAL A 102 11.57 -0.91 -3.91
CA VAL A 102 10.27 -0.76 -3.25
C VAL A 102 9.31 -0.14 -4.27
N LEU A 103 8.24 -0.86 -4.58
CA LEU A 103 7.14 -0.40 -5.44
C LEU A 103 5.99 0.02 -4.53
N GLY A 104 5.59 1.29 -4.60
CA GLY A 104 4.73 1.93 -3.61
C GLY A 104 5.47 2.26 -2.32
N GLY A 105 4.77 2.15 -1.18
CA GLY A 105 5.35 2.41 0.14
C GLY A 105 5.93 3.82 0.32
N GLY A 106 5.34 4.83 -0.34
CA GLY A 106 5.79 6.22 -0.31
C GLY A 106 5.82 6.89 1.07
N ASP A 107 5.18 6.29 2.08
CA ASP A 107 5.30 6.71 3.49
C ASP A 107 6.71 6.47 4.08
N GLY A 108 7.48 5.58 3.48
CA GLY A 108 8.87 5.29 3.84
C GLY A 108 9.06 4.28 4.97
N LEU A 109 8.01 3.63 5.49
CA LEU A 109 8.13 2.67 6.60
C LEU A 109 8.72 1.32 6.16
N ALA A 110 8.37 0.84 4.97
CA ALA A 110 9.07 -0.31 4.39
C ALA A 110 10.57 0.00 4.19
N VAL A 111 10.88 1.20 3.68
CA VAL A 111 12.26 1.68 3.48
C VAL A 111 13.00 1.75 4.80
N ARG A 112 12.36 2.26 5.86
CA ARG A 112 12.92 2.28 7.22
C ARG A 112 13.39 0.90 7.65
N GLU A 113 12.56 -0.14 7.48
CA GLU A 113 12.94 -1.51 7.86
C GLU A 113 14.08 -2.08 7.01
N VAL A 114 14.10 -1.77 5.71
CA VAL A 114 15.21 -2.14 4.81
C VAL A 114 16.52 -1.50 5.24
N LEU A 115 16.52 -0.21 5.59
CA LEU A 115 17.73 0.55 5.95
C LEU A 115 18.38 0.09 7.26
N ARG A 116 17.70 -0.74 8.06
CA ARG A 116 18.25 -1.37 9.28
C ARG A 116 19.32 -2.42 8.98
N TYR A 117 19.42 -2.86 7.72
CA TYR A 117 20.48 -3.75 7.25
C TYR A 117 21.66 -2.87 6.75
N PRO A 118 22.82 -2.90 7.45
CA PRO A 118 23.93 -2.01 7.12
C PRO A 118 24.63 -2.37 5.79
N ASP A 119 24.48 -3.61 5.33
CA ASP A 119 25.03 -4.12 4.08
C ASP A 119 24.13 -3.90 2.86
N VAL A 120 22.94 -3.30 3.04
CA VAL A 120 22.16 -2.72 1.94
C VAL A 120 22.97 -1.59 1.30
N ALA A 121 23.24 -1.73 0.01
CA ALA A 121 24.00 -0.77 -0.79
C ALA A 121 23.10 0.31 -1.41
N SER A 122 21.88 -0.05 -1.83
CA SER A 122 20.96 0.91 -2.45
C SER A 122 19.51 0.48 -2.30
N VAL A 123 18.61 1.45 -2.08
CA VAL A 123 17.16 1.28 -2.09
C VAL A 123 16.58 2.21 -3.15
N THR A 124 15.87 1.66 -4.13
CA THR A 124 15.09 2.45 -5.10
C THR A 124 13.62 2.39 -4.71
N VAL A 125 12.98 3.54 -4.54
CA VAL A 125 11.55 3.66 -4.24
C VAL A 125 10.84 4.21 -5.48
N VAL A 126 9.82 3.53 -5.95
CA VAL A 126 8.98 3.96 -7.07
C VAL A 126 7.58 4.19 -6.53
N GLU A 127 7.19 5.46 -6.45
CA GLU A 127 5.90 5.90 -5.89
C GLU A 127 5.24 6.84 -6.88
N GLU A 128 3.95 6.64 -7.15
CA GLU A 128 3.18 7.42 -8.12
C GLU A 128 2.77 8.77 -7.51
N ASP A 129 2.39 8.78 -6.23
CA ASP A 129 1.84 9.96 -5.57
C ASP A 129 2.93 10.86 -4.95
N ALA A 130 3.23 11.96 -5.65
CA ALA A 130 4.17 12.99 -5.19
C ALA A 130 3.75 13.64 -3.84
N ALA A 131 2.45 13.69 -3.53
CA ALA A 131 1.97 14.27 -2.28
C ALA A 131 2.34 13.38 -1.08
N VAL A 132 2.24 12.06 -1.22
CA VAL A 132 2.70 11.09 -0.21
C VAL A 132 4.20 11.25 0.04
N LEU A 133 5.02 11.30 -1.02
CA LEU A 133 6.47 11.50 -0.91
C LEU A 133 6.83 12.83 -0.23
N ARG A 134 6.11 13.91 -0.57
CA ARG A 134 6.32 15.22 0.04
C ARG A 134 6.04 15.17 1.53
N LEU A 135 4.94 14.55 1.95
CA LEU A 135 4.59 14.40 3.36
C LEU A 135 5.62 13.54 4.09
N ALA A 136 6.03 12.42 3.51
CA ALA A 136 7.01 11.52 4.12
C ALA A 136 8.42 12.14 4.28
N ARG A 137 8.71 13.23 3.55
CA ARG A 137 9.97 13.99 3.65
C ARG A 137 9.88 15.24 4.53
N ALA A 138 8.70 15.85 4.63
CA ALA A 138 8.53 17.18 5.22
C ALA A 138 7.67 17.21 6.48
N ASP A 139 6.67 16.32 6.63
CA ASP A 139 5.85 16.29 7.83
C ASP A 139 6.65 15.75 9.01
N ARG A 140 6.78 16.55 10.07
CA ARG A 140 7.61 16.22 11.23
C ARG A 140 7.27 14.86 11.85
N ASP A 141 5.99 14.54 12.00
CA ASP A 141 5.58 13.34 12.72
C ASP A 141 5.71 12.10 11.82
N LEU A 142 5.44 12.23 10.51
CA LEU A 142 5.67 11.14 9.55
C LEU A 142 7.16 10.88 9.32
N VAL A 143 7.98 11.92 9.26
CA VAL A 143 9.45 11.82 9.21
C VAL A 143 10.00 11.14 10.47
N ALA A 144 9.47 11.45 11.64
CA ALA A 144 9.84 10.76 12.87
C ALA A 144 9.44 9.28 12.81
N LEU A 145 8.24 8.98 12.30
CA LEU A 145 7.74 7.60 12.19
C LEU A 145 8.55 6.77 11.19
N ASN A 146 8.89 7.32 10.01
CA ASN A 146 9.71 6.62 9.02
C ASN A 146 11.23 6.67 9.31
N GLY A 147 11.63 7.19 10.47
CA GLY A 147 13.04 7.25 10.87
C GLY A 147 13.90 8.11 9.95
N ALA A 148 13.29 9.12 9.31
CA ALA A 148 13.90 9.96 8.30
C ALA A 148 14.54 9.17 7.14
N ALA A 149 13.92 8.05 6.74
CA ALA A 149 14.44 7.13 5.71
C ALA A 149 14.88 7.84 4.41
N TYR A 150 14.13 8.84 3.95
CA TYR A 150 14.45 9.58 2.72
C TYR A 150 15.65 10.54 2.83
N ARG A 151 16.26 10.68 4.01
CA ARG A 151 17.55 11.41 4.19
C ARG A 151 18.76 10.49 4.06
N ASP A 152 18.57 9.17 4.05
CA ASP A 152 19.66 8.22 3.89
C ASP A 152 20.18 8.25 2.44
N PRO A 153 21.50 8.41 2.22
CA PRO A 153 22.07 8.52 0.88
C PRO A 153 21.92 7.25 0.03
N ARG A 154 21.58 6.11 0.65
CA ARG A 154 21.29 4.86 -0.06
C ARG A 154 19.94 4.88 -0.75
N VAL A 155 19.05 5.81 -0.41
CA VAL A 155 17.68 5.87 -0.93
C VAL A 155 17.59 6.77 -2.15
N ARG A 156 17.17 6.20 -3.28
CA ARG A 156 16.79 6.92 -4.49
C ARG A 156 15.29 6.81 -4.68
N VAL A 157 14.62 7.94 -4.92
CA VAL A 157 13.18 7.96 -5.19
C VAL A 157 12.94 8.32 -6.64
N VAL A 158 12.00 7.62 -7.24
CA VAL A 158 11.47 7.87 -8.58
C VAL A 158 9.97 8.09 -8.44
N THR A 159 9.49 9.27 -8.83
CA THR A 159 8.06 9.57 -8.86
C THR A 159 7.50 9.11 -10.20
N ALA A 160 6.84 7.95 -10.22
CA ALA A 160 6.29 7.32 -11.43
C ALA A 160 5.34 6.18 -11.08
N ASP A 161 4.44 5.83 -12.01
CA ASP A 161 3.70 4.57 -11.96
C ASP A 161 4.67 3.38 -12.04
N ALA A 162 4.49 2.40 -11.15
CA ALA A 162 5.38 1.25 -11.02
C ALA A 162 5.39 0.35 -12.27
N PHE A 163 4.25 0.17 -12.93
CA PHE A 163 4.13 -0.63 -14.15
C PHE A 163 4.90 0.02 -15.28
N ASP A 164 4.64 1.31 -15.53
CA ASP A 164 5.27 2.08 -16.61
C ASP A 164 6.77 2.24 -16.38
N TRP A 165 7.18 2.48 -15.13
CA TRP A 165 8.60 2.58 -14.78
C TRP A 165 9.34 1.26 -15.05
N LEU A 166 8.81 0.12 -14.59
CA LEU A 166 9.40 -1.20 -14.85
C LEU A 166 9.48 -1.53 -16.35
N ARG A 167 8.51 -1.05 -17.14
CA ARG A 167 8.48 -1.24 -18.60
C ARG A 167 9.50 -0.35 -19.32
N SER A 168 9.80 0.83 -18.78
CA SER A 168 10.73 1.80 -19.36
C SER A 168 12.18 1.28 -19.40
N SER A 169 13.01 1.82 -20.32
CA SER A 169 14.44 1.50 -20.38
C SER A 169 15.15 1.76 -19.04
N ARG A 170 14.79 2.86 -18.36
CA ARG A 170 15.34 3.20 -17.04
C ARG A 170 15.05 2.12 -16.00
N GLY A 171 13.84 1.56 -15.97
CA GLY A 171 13.50 0.49 -15.03
C GLY A 171 14.19 -0.83 -15.37
N GLN A 172 14.31 -1.15 -16.66
CA GLN A 172 14.99 -2.35 -17.13
C GLN A 172 16.50 -2.34 -16.82
N GLU A 173 17.15 -1.17 -16.97
CA GLU A 173 18.58 -0.99 -16.68
C GLU A 173 18.88 -0.80 -15.19
N ALA A 174 17.89 -0.44 -14.38
CA ALA A 174 18.11 -0.21 -12.95
C ALA A 174 18.29 -1.52 -12.15
N GLY A 175 17.94 -2.68 -12.70
CA GLY A 175 18.14 -3.99 -12.08
C GLY A 175 19.56 -4.58 -12.28
N PRO A 176 19.77 -5.86 -11.93
CA PRO A 176 18.86 -6.69 -11.15
C PRO A 176 18.85 -6.30 -9.66
N TYR A 177 17.74 -6.56 -8.98
CA TYR A 177 17.52 -6.34 -7.55
C TYR A 177 17.53 -7.66 -6.78
N ASP A 178 18.16 -7.65 -5.61
CA ASP A 178 18.17 -8.81 -4.72
C ASP A 178 16.83 -8.96 -3.98
N VAL A 179 16.19 -7.83 -3.65
CA VAL A 179 14.87 -7.81 -3.04
C VAL A 179 13.97 -6.82 -3.75
N VAL A 180 12.74 -7.24 -4.07
CA VAL A 180 11.66 -6.35 -4.47
C VAL A 180 10.57 -6.40 -3.40
N VAL A 181 10.13 -5.24 -2.91
CA VAL A 181 9.00 -5.10 -1.98
C VAL A 181 7.87 -4.43 -2.75
N SER A 182 6.76 -5.14 -2.91
CA SER A 182 5.53 -4.66 -3.53
C SER A 182 4.54 -4.25 -2.44
N ASP A 183 4.68 -3.01 -1.97
CA ASP A 183 3.80 -2.35 -0.98
C ASP A 183 2.79 -1.45 -1.70
N LEU A 184 1.99 -2.11 -2.53
CA LEU A 184 1.02 -1.46 -3.42
C LEU A 184 -0.37 -1.42 -2.76
N PRO A 185 -1.27 -0.56 -3.25
CA PRO A 185 -2.66 -0.54 -2.80
C PRO A 185 -3.35 -1.89 -3.04
N ASP A 186 -4.45 -2.11 -2.34
CA ASP A 186 -5.13 -3.40 -2.34
C ASP A 186 -5.57 -3.85 -3.76
N PRO A 187 -5.28 -5.10 -4.17
CA PRO A 187 -5.61 -5.63 -5.50
C PRO A 187 -7.11 -5.58 -5.86
N GLY A 188 -8.00 -5.56 -4.87
CA GLY A 188 -9.45 -5.50 -5.08
C GLY A 188 -9.97 -4.13 -5.50
N VAL A 189 -9.10 -3.12 -5.66
CA VAL A 189 -9.46 -1.76 -6.09
C VAL A 189 -9.14 -1.62 -7.58
N THR A 190 -10.15 -1.27 -8.39
CA THR A 190 -10.08 -1.36 -9.87
C THR A 190 -8.87 -0.67 -10.51
N PRO A 191 -8.44 0.55 -10.10
CA PRO A 191 -7.22 1.18 -10.62
C PRO A 191 -5.94 0.36 -10.35
N SER A 192 -5.90 -0.38 -9.24
CA SER A 192 -4.73 -1.14 -8.80
C SER A 192 -4.65 -2.54 -9.42
N ALA A 193 -5.72 -3.05 -10.02
CA ALA A 193 -5.75 -4.40 -10.61
C ALA A 193 -4.66 -4.64 -11.66
N LYS A 194 -4.24 -3.60 -12.41
CA LYS A 194 -3.13 -3.67 -13.37
C LYS A 194 -1.80 -4.02 -12.70
N LEU A 195 -1.60 -3.58 -11.46
CA LEU A 195 -0.39 -3.78 -10.65
C LEU A 195 -0.32 -5.18 -10.01
N TYR A 196 -1.29 -6.03 -10.30
CA TYR A 196 -1.33 -7.41 -9.85
C TYR A 196 -1.44 -8.39 -11.01
N SER A 197 -1.31 -7.93 -12.27
CA SER A 197 -1.44 -8.80 -13.43
C SER A 197 -0.20 -9.68 -13.68
N GLN A 198 -0.38 -10.73 -14.48
CA GLN A 198 0.71 -11.58 -14.96
C GLN A 198 1.79 -10.76 -15.70
N GLU A 199 1.40 -9.75 -16.47
CA GLU A 199 2.30 -8.86 -17.19
C GLU A 199 3.15 -8.01 -16.21
N PHE A 200 2.53 -7.50 -15.16
CA PHE A 200 3.23 -6.77 -14.09
C PHE A 200 4.23 -7.68 -13.37
N TYR A 201 3.81 -8.85 -12.91
CA TYR A 201 4.73 -9.78 -12.23
C TYR A 201 5.79 -10.37 -13.17
N GLY A 202 5.53 -10.40 -14.48
CA GLY A 202 6.52 -10.73 -15.49
C GLY A 202 7.61 -9.67 -15.58
N LEU A 203 7.26 -8.39 -15.48
CA LEU A 203 8.21 -7.27 -15.40
C LEU A 203 9.03 -7.33 -14.09
N VAL A 204 8.37 -7.58 -12.95
CA VAL A 204 9.05 -7.73 -11.66
C VAL A 204 10.01 -8.92 -11.67
N THR A 205 9.61 -10.05 -12.26
CA THR A 205 10.48 -11.25 -12.37
C THR A 205 11.74 -10.98 -13.18
N ARG A 206 11.67 -10.11 -14.20
CA ARG A 206 12.83 -9.68 -14.99
C ARG A 206 13.76 -8.74 -14.23
N SER A 207 13.23 -7.94 -13.31
CA SER A 207 14.06 -7.05 -12.47
C SER A 207 14.72 -7.77 -11.30
N LEU A 208 14.31 -9.00 -10.97
CA LEU A 208 14.93 -9.82 -9.92
C LEU A 208 16.28 -10.43 -10.33
N ALA A 209 17.23 -10.40 -9.40
CA ALA A 209 18.47 -11.17 -9.46
C ALA A 209 18.17 -12.69 -9.40
N PRO A 210 19.09 -13.57 -9.83
CA PRO A 210 18.87 -15.02 -9.80
C PRO A 210 18.47 -15.59 -8.45
N GLY A 211 19.06 -15.09 -7.35
CA GLY A 211 18.71 -15.46 -5.97
C GLY A 211 17.75 -14.47 -5.30
N GLY A 212 17.13 -13.58 -6.08
CA GLY A 212 16.32 -12.49 -5.57
C GLY A 212 14.97 -12.94 -5.04
N ARG A 213 14.40 -12.13 -4.15
CA ARG A 213 13.12 -12.38 -3.47
C ARG A 213 12.15 -11.22 -3.66
N LEU A 214 10.88 -11.57 -3.76
CA LEU A 214 9.77 -10.63 -3.89
C LEU A 214 8.87 -10.76 -2.66
N ALA A 215 8.66 -9.67 -1.92
CA ALA A 215 7.63 -9.56 -0.90
C ALA A 215 6.42 -8.82 -1.45
N ILE A 216 5.21 -9.31 -1.19
CA ILE A 216 3.99 -8.77 -1.79
C ILE A 216 2.93 -8.57 -0.72
N HIS A 217 2.33 -7.38 -0.68
CA HIS A 217 1.03 -7.17 -0.05
C HIS A 217 -0.09 -7.72 -0.93
N GLY A 218 -0.80 -8.74 -0.46
CA GLY A 218 -1.85 -9.43 -1.21
C GLY A 218 -3.29 -9.03 -0.85
N GLY A 219 -3.49 -7.97 -0.07
CA GLY A 219 -4.80 -7.55 0.41
C GLY A 219 -5.28 -8.29 1.67
N ASP A 220 -6.58 -8.19 1.97
CA ASP A 220 -7.19 -8.82 3.15
C ASP A 220 -7.47 -10.31 2.91
N LEU A 221 -6.75 -11.19 3.61
CA LEU A 221 -6.86 -12.64 3.41
C LEU A 221 -8.15 -13.20 4.02
N SER A 222 -8.57 -12.71 5.18
CA SER A 222 -9.75 -13.21 5.87
C SER A 222 -11.06 -12.73 5.24
N ALA A 223 -11.12 -11.46 4.84
CA ALA A 223 -12.31 -10.87 4.25
C ALA A 223 -12.42 -11.14 2.75
N ARG A 224 -11.31 -11.21 2.02
CA ARG A 224 -11.27 -11.40 0.56
C ARG A 224 -10.27 -12.50 0.14
N PRO A 225 -10.46 -13.75 0.60
CA PRO A 225 -9.54 -14.84 0.33
C PRO A 225 -9.39 -15.13 -1.17
N HIS A 226 -10.46 -15.01 -1.96
CA HIS A 226 -10.41 -15.20 -3.41
C HIS A 226 -9.42 -14.23 -4.07
N THR A 227 -9.45 -12.95 -3.67
CA THR A 227 -8.52 -11.92 -4.16
C THR A 227 -7.08 -12.31 -3.82
N PHE A 228 -6.79 -12.67 -2.56
CA PHE A 228 -5.43 -13.07 -2.14
C PHE A 228 -4.92 -14.30 -2.91
N TRP A 229 -5.73 -15.35 -3.04
CA TRP A 229 -5.33 -16.56 -3.75
C TRP A 229 -5.22 -16.34 -5.27
N THR A 230 -5.90 -15.34 -5.82
CA THR A 230 -5.68 -14.87 -7.20
C THR A 230 -4.33 -14.18 -7.35
N VAL A 231 -3.89 -13.40 -6.35
CA VAL A 231 -2.52 -12.86 -6.34
C VAL A 231 -1.50 -14.00 -6.31
N ASP A 232 -1.66 -14.98 -5.41
CA ASP A 232 -0.79 -16.17 -5.34
C ASP A 232 -0.71 -16.89 -6.69
N ALA A 233 -1.85 -17.23 -7.29
CA ALA A 233 -1.90 -17.90 -8.59
C ALA A 233 -1.25 -17.08 -9.72
N THR A 234 -1.43 -15.75 -9.71
CA THR A 234 -0.85 -14.87 -10.73
C THR A 234 0.67 -14.78 -10.61
N VAL A 235 1.19 -14.69 -9.38
CA VAL A 235 2.64 -14.71 -9.11
C VAL A 235 3.24 -16.06 -9.51
N ARG A 236 2.55 -17.17 -9.25
CA ARG A 236 2.98 -18.50 -9.68
C ARG A 236 2.98 -18.66 -11.20
N SER A 237 2.04 -18.03 -11.90
CA SER A 237 1.93 -18.10 -13.37
C SER A 237 3.14 -17.52 -14.12
N VAL A 238 3.93 -16.66 -13.48
CA VAL A 238 5.18 -16.11 -14.04
C VAL A 238 6.43 -16.92 -13.64
N GLY A 239 6.25 -18.11 -13.06
CA GLY A 239 7.32 -19.04 -12.73
C GLY A 239 7.98 -18.82 -11.37
N LEU A 240 7.35 -18.07 -10.46
CA LEU A 240 7.82 -17.92 -9.08
C LEU A 240 7.18 -18.95 -8.15
N ALA A 241 7.97 -19.51 -7.24
CA ALA A 241 7.46 -20.23 -6.08
C ALA A 241 6.98 -19.23 -5.02
N THR A 242 5.90 -19.55 -4.32
CA THR A 242 5.25 -18.65 -3.35
C THR A 242 5.09 -19.31 -1.97
N GLU A 243 5.29 -18.52 -0.92
CA GLU A 243 5.10 -18.86 0.49
C GLU A 243 4.15 -17.83 1.13
N PRO A 244 2.87 -18.16 1.37
CA PRO A 244 1.91 -17.24 1.97
C PRO A 244 2.02 -17.18 3.49
N TYR A 245 1.75 -16.00 4.03
CA TYR A 245 1.62 -15.75 5.45
C TYR A 245 0.69 -14.56 5.67
N ARG A 246 0.26 -14.32 6.90
CA ARG A 246 -0.67 -13.21 7.21
C ARG A 246 -0.24 -12.46 8.44
N VAL A 247 -0.53 -11.17 8.53
CA VAL A 247 -0.28 -10.35 9.71
C VAL A 247 -1.57 -9.65 10.11
N MET A 248 -1.76 -9.38 11.40
CA MET A 248 -2.91 -8.61 11.85
C MET A 248 -2.80 -7.18 11.31
N ALA A 249 -3.88 -6.69 10.69
CA ALA A 249 -3.96 -5.30 10.28
C ALA A 249 -4.09 -4.39 11.53
N PRO A 250 -3.64 -3.13 11.46
CA PRO A 250 -3.92 -2.15 12.49
C PRO A 250 -5.43 -2.08 12.75
N PRO A 251 -5.87 -1.93 14.01
CA PRO A 251 -7.28 -1.75 14.30
C PRO A 251 -7.78 -0.47 13.64
N ALA A 252 -8.60 -0.61 12.60
CA ALA A 252 -9.41 0.49 12.10
C ALA A 252 -10.54 0.78 13.10
N ARG A 253 -11.19 1.94 12.98
CA ARG A 253 -12.35 2.28 13.81
C ARG A 253 -13.52 1.29 13.65
N ASP A 254 -13.53 0.50 12.58
CA ASP A 254 -14.52 -0.54 12.35
C ASP A 254 -14.09 -1.88 12.99
N THR A 255 -15.02 -2.48 13.72
CA THR A 255 -14.80 -3.48 14.81
C THR A 255 -14.45 -4.89 14.33
N ARG A 256 -14.18 -5.09 13.04
CA ARG A 256 -13.83 -6.42 12.51
C ARG A 256 -12.32 -6.63 12.57
N ARG A 257 -11.90 -7.78 13.10
CA ARG A 257 -10.50 -8.24 13.02
C ARG A 257 -10.13 -8.47 11.56
N GLN A 258 -9.46 -7.51 10.95
CA GLN A 258 -8.89 -7.63 9.60
C GLN A 258 -7.46 -8.17 9.69
N ASP A 259 -7.06 -8.97 8.71
CA ASP A 259 -5.67 -9.34 8.51
C ASP A 259 -5.21 -8.93 7.12
N TRP A 260 -3.90 -8.83 6.97
CA TRP A 260 -3.25 -8.58 5.69
C TRP A 260 -2.49 -9.83 5.28
N GLY A 261 -2.88 -10.38 4.13
CA GLY A 261 -2.18 -11.45 3.46
C GLY A 261 -0.89 -10.94 2.82
N LEU A 262 0.19 -11.68 3.01
CA LEU A 262 1.50 -11.41 2.47
C LEU A 262 2.02 -12.65 1.71
N LEU A 263 2.78 -12.43 0.65
CA LEU A 263 3.46 -13.49 -0.10
C LEU A 263 4.95 -13.21 -0.13
N LEU A 264 5.76 -14.24 0.15
CA LEU A 264 7.15 -14.28 -0.24
C LEU A 264 7.26 -15.10 -1.52
N ALA A 265 7.93 -14.57 -2.53
CA ALA A 265 8.09 -15.24 -3.82
C ALA A 265 9.55 -15.22 -4.29
N SER A 266 9.96 -16.27 -5.00
CA SER A 266 11.31 -16.41 -5.57
C SER A 266 11.34 -17.43 -6.71
N ARG A 267 12.37 -17.37 -7.57
CA ARG A 267 12.51 -18.28 -8.73
C ARG A 267 12.64 -19.75 -8.34
N SER A 268 13.17 -20.01 -7.15
CA SER A 268 13.22 -21.33 -6.54
C SER A 268 12.56 -21.25 -5.16
N PRO A 269 11.93 -22.33 -4.67
CA PRO A 269 11.35 -22.34 -3.33
C PRO A 269 12.34 -21.85 -2.28
N ALA A 270 11.98 -20.80 -1.55
CA ALA A 270 12.80 -20.23 -0.49
C ALA A 270 12.04 -20.32 0.83
N PRO A 271 12.64 -20.86 1.90
CA PRO A 271 11.94 -21.01 3.17
C PRO A 271 11.57 -19.64 3.74
N LEU A 272 10.34 -19.52 4.22
CA LEU A 272 9.88 -18.35 4.96
C LEU A 272 10.57 -18.30 6.33
N ARG A 273 11.65 -17.52 6.42
CA ARG A 273 12.47 -17.37 7.63
C ARG A 273 12.96 -15.94 7.80
N LEU A 274 13.36 -15.61 9.01
CA LEU A 274 14.07 -14.36 9.29
C LEU A 274 15.58 -14.54 9.07
N PRO A 275 16.33 -13.47 8.73
CA PRO A 275 17.78 -13.53 8.69
C PRO A 275 18.36 -13.86 10.06
N GLU A 276 19.54 -14.50 10.08
CA GLU A 276 20.28 -14.77 11.31
C GLU A 276 20.87 -13.48 11.86
N ALA A 277 21.65 -12.77 11.03
CA ALA A 277 22.07 -11.39 11.27
C ALA A 277 20.93 -10.42 10.95
N ARG A 278 19.94 -10.34 11.83
CA ARG A 278 18.81 -9.41 11.71
C ARG A 278 18.89 -8.30 12.76
N PRO A 279 18.34 -7.10 12.47
CA PRO A 279 18.15 -6.09 13.48
C PRO A 279 17.14 -6.57 14.55
N ALA A 280 17.15 -5.94 15.73
CA ALA A 280 16.26 -6.29 16.82
C ALA A 280 14.79 -5.95 16.50
N LEU A 281 13.97 -6.95 16.18
CA LEU A 281 12.57 -6.76 15.80
C LEU A 281 11.69 -6.55 17.03
N ARG A 282 10.69 -5.67 16.93
CA ARG A 282 9.75 -5.33 18.01
C ARG A 282 8.65 -6.37 18.15
N THR A 283 8.20 -6.95 17.04
CA THR A 283 6.98 -7.77 17.04
C THR A 283 7.15 -9.13 16.38
N LEU A 284 8.01 -9.23 15.36
CA LEU A 284 8.16 -10.44 14.57
C LEU A 284 9.28 -11.33 15.14
N THR A 285 8.93 -12.59 15.41
CA THR A 285 9.88 -13.64 15.84
C THR A 285 9.81 -14.83 14.89
N PRO A 286 10.84 -15.70 14.81
CA PRO A 286 10.78 -16.89 13.96
C PRO A 286 9.59 -17.80 14.28
N HIS A 287 9.25 -17.95 15.57
CA HIS A 287 8.08 -18.72 15.98
C HIS A 287 6.78 -18.04 15.53
N ARG A 288 6.67 -16.71 15.68
CA ARG A 288 5.49 -15.97 15.21
C ARG A 288 5.35 -16.09 13.69
N LEU A 289 6.42 -15.91 12.92
CA LEU A 289 6.41 -16.04 11.46
C LEU A 289 5.88 -17.41 11.01
N ARG A 290 6.34 -18.50 11.64
CA ARG A 290 5.81 -19.85 11.37
C ARG A 290 4.31 -19.97 11.66
N ARG A 291 3.84 -19.38 12.77
CA ARG A 291 2.40 -19.36 13.10
C ARG A 291 1.59 -18.55 12.09
N LEU A 292 2.12 -17.43 11.61
CA LEU A 292 1.49 -16.59 10.59
C LEU A 292 1.35 -17.33 9.25
N ALA A 293 2.40 -18.07 8.85
CA ALA A 293 2.39 -18.90 7.65
C ALA A 293 1.38 -20.06 7.75
N TRP A 294 1.47 -20.84 8.83
CA TRP A 294 0.53 -21.93 9.09
C TRP A 294 -0.92 -21.45 9.12
N ALA A 295 -1.17 -20.27 9.69
CA ALA A 295 -2.51 -19.71 9.75
C ALA A 295 -3.04 -19.28 8.37
N ALA A 296 -2.19 -18.82 7.46
CA ALA A 296 -2.58 -18.54 6.07
C ALA A 296 -2.85 -19.83 5.29
N GLU A 297 -1.99 -20.83 5.42
CA GLU A 297 -2.13 -22.13 4.74
C GLU A 297 -3.39 -22.91 5.16
N ARG A 298 -3.82 -22.79 6.42
CA ARG A 298 -5.10 -23.38 6.86
C ARG A 298 -6.32 -22.82 6.13
N GLY A 299 -6.22 -21.60 5.60
CA GLY A 299 -7.27 -20.95 4.82
C GLY A 299 -7.11 -21.13 3.31
N ARG A 300 -6.23 -22.05 2.85
CA ARG A 300 -5.95 -22.22 1.43
C ARG A 300 -7.19 -22.66 0.65
N GLN A 301 -7.50 -21.90 -0.39
CA GLN A 301 -8.53 -22.22 -1.37
C GLN A 301 -7.89 -22.88 -2.60
N PRO A 302 -8.67 -23.61 -3.42
CA PRO A 302 -8.22 -24.06 -4.73
C PRO A 302 -7.65 -22.89 -5.53
N SER A 303 -6.51 -23.09 -6.21
CA SER A 303 -5.85 -22.02 -6.96
C SER A 303 -6.81 -21.43 -8.01
N PRO A 304 -7.28 -20.19 -7.83
CA PRO A 304 -8.08 -19.53 -8.85
C PRO A 304 -7.22 -19.26 -10.10
N PRO A 305 -7.84 -19.02 -11.26
CA PRO A 305 -7.11 -18.66 -12.45
C PRO A 305 -6.33 -17.35 -12.25
N PRO A 306 -5.14 -17.20 -12.86
CA PRO A 306 -4.34 -15.98 -12.75
C PRO A 306 -5.04 -14.79 -13.41
N SER A 307 -4.72 -13.59 -12.92
CA SER A 307 -5.18 -12.32 -13.46
C SER A 307 -4.24 -11.83 -14.57
N THR A 308 -4.80 -11.31 -15.65
CA THR A 308 -4.04 -10.70 -16.77
C THR A 308 -4.58 -9.29 -17.01
N LEU A 309 -3.85 -8.45 -17.74
CA LEU A 309 -4.36 -7.12 -18.11
C LEU A 309 -5.67 -7.20 -18.90
N MET A 310 -5.81 -8.21 -19.75
CA MET A 310 -7.00 -8.41 -20.58
C MET A 310 -8.17 -9.04 -19.82
N HIS A 311 -7.89 -9.76 -18.73
CA HIS A 311 -8.88 -10.45 -17.91
C HIS A 311 -8.54 -10.26 -16.43
N PRO A 312 -8.85 -9.08 -15.83
CA PRO A 312 -8.65 -8.84 -14.42
C PRO A 312 -9.60 -9.69 -13.57
N ARG A 313 -9.09 -10.34 -12.52
CA ARG A 313 -9.85 -11.34 -11.72
C ARG A 313 -9.98 -11.03 -10.22
N TYR A 314 -9.86 -9.76 -9.83
CA TYR A 314 -9.82 -9.35 -8.42
C TYR A 314 -11.17 -8.98 -7.79
N GLY A 315 -12.29 -9.17 -8.51
CA GLY A 315 -13.66 -9.02 -8.01
C GLY A 315 -14.21 -10.27 -7.32
N GLU A 316 -15.38 -10.16 -6.69
CA GLU A 316 -16.13 -11.34 -6.24
C GLU A 316 -16.55 -12.19 -7.47
N PRO A 317 -16.49 -13.53 -7.37
CA PRO A 317 -16.85 -14.44 -8.46
C PRO A 317 -18.32 -14.33 -8.88
#